data_AF-S2KXY5-F1
#
_entry.id   AF-S2KXY5-F1
#
_cell.length_a   1.000
_cell.length_b   1.000
_cell.length_c   1.000
_cell.angle_alpha   90.00
_cell.angle_beta   90.00
_cell.angle_gamma   90.00
#
_symmetry.space_group_name_H-M   'P 1'
#
loop_
_entity.id
_entity.type
_entity.pdbx_description
1 polymer ?
#
loop_
_entity_poly.entity_id
_entity_poly.type
_entity_poly.pdbx_seq_one_letter_code
_entity_poly.pdbx_strand_id
1 'polypeptide(L)'
;MECNIKELLDISKPNDPSSKKLKEKNQNLELLVLEKEDQSEKTNTILNQHSALVTYKVQKGEYYKVAVEKTIFALLLKAQNQLKKNYRENFIDVIKRVTSQDIDYFLKNLYKENIEIDMSKIKKTELSKVAFESTMLLVEDIKENTEDEAEQRELYKEIENLELAKIAYSQKMIENKNSSEEGNFLSEININDIFKEIRNYCKLKTIRKNINSKTINLTTLANSINTNSTVLKRELKKTVGTYLDFNYIKAKNLKTEVRTNMISSVRFTKKEKTTWFTYQIPREILELLLLPEVYVPLDEMVVDKIQGNYTLRMYSLLNDHIKRGEIELTREELFTFFCLPKSYENKTNLVKKFISPVLEEVEETSGIKTDVEFIPKHNWERIKFYPKKAKIIKPKSPAVIETIEDIYDNEKIKKQIEKTKRNIYVNKAWKKTTDNKLNKILNENGEEVVLEVLKAMYNGLKNEIKTTLVQYINGILKNLKDNKTENLQIFKTEESKTTFENSKKESTNIKETINSFEKSDILMAFEKLSEKEKATFENLALEMCSKETDIDKSFLLTMKRKSLTIYWNTLKPYLEKILINESN
;
A
#
# COMPACT_ATOMS: atom_id res chain seq x y z
N MET A 1 8.12 -46.85 -13.77
CA MET A 1 9.44 -46.63 -13.14
C MET A 1 9.22 -45.80 -11.88
N GLU A 2 8.51 -46.35 -10.89
CA GLU A 2 7.77 -45.55 -9.90
C GLU A 2 8.35 -45.69 -8.48
N CYS A 3 9.41 -44.95 -8.16
CA CYS A 3 9.88 -44.77 -6.76
C CYS A 3 10.92 -43.65 -6.49
N ASN A 4 11.52 -43.05 -7.54
CA ASN A 4 12.82 -42.36 -7.43
C ASN A 4 12.90 -41.18 -6.43
N ILE A 5 11.81 -40.44 -6.21
CA ILE A 5 11.78 -39.28 -5.29
C ILE A 5 12.07 -39.69 -3.84
N LYS A 6 11.67 -40.91 -3.44
CA LYS A 6 11.58 -41.29 -2.02
C LYS A 6 12.93 -41.37 -1.30
N GLU A 7 14.02 -41.60 -2.04
CA GLU A 7 15.37 -41.78 -1.49
C GLU A 7 16.23 -40.50 -1.64
N LEU A 8 15.70 -39.39 -2.18
CA LEU A 8 16.43 -38.10 -2.32
C LEU A 8 16.55 -37.31 -0.99
N LEU A 9 16.45 -37.95 0.18
CA LEU A 9 16.31 -37.26 1.48
C LEU A 9 17.58 -37.25 2.35
N ASP A 10 18.62 -38.02 2.01
CA ASP A 10 19.73 -38.31 2.92
C ASP A 10 21.13 -37.84 2.44
N ILE A 11 21.73 -36.93 3.24
CA ILE A 11 23.20 -36.75 3.47
C ILE A 11 24.00 -36.00 2.36
N SER A 12 25.16 -35.40 2.71
CA SER A 12 25.94 -34.49 1.82
C SER A 12 27.42 -34.24 2.21
N LYS A 13 28.33 -34.07 1.21
CA LYS A 13 29.45 -33.06 1.08
C LYS A 13 30.48 -33.37 -0.06
N PRO A 14 31.32 -32.41 -0.53
CA PRO A 14 32.08 -32.50 -1.81
C PRO A 14 33.63 -32.35 -1.71
N ASN A 15 34.33 -32.34 -2.87
CA ASN A 15 35.23 -31.23 -3.27
C ASN A 15 35.46 -31.10 -4.82
N ASP A 16 36.33 -30.16 -5.24
CA ASP A 16 36.37 -29.30 -6.49
C ASP A 16 37.82 -29.30 -7.12
N PRO A 17 38.30 -28.59 -8.20
CA PRO A 17 37.69 -27.53 -9.07
C PRO A 17 38.07 -27.37 -10.60
N SER A 18 37.20 -26.68 -11.39
CA SER A 18 37.54 -25.82 -12.60
C SER A 18 38.03 -26.53 -13.91
N SER A 19 38.38 -25.93 -15.09
CA SER A 19 38.18 -24.66 -15.89
C SER A 19 38.88 -24.81 -17.29
N LYS A 20 38.76 -24.04 -18.42
CA LYS A 20 38.81 -22.60 -18.86
C LYS A 20 38.47 -22.53 -20.40
N LYS A 21 38.11 -21.44 -21.14
CA LYS A 21 37.51 -20.08 -20.95
C LYS A 21 37.06 -19.49 -22.34
N LEU A 22 36.42 -18.30 -22.35
CA LEU A 22 35.97 -17.44 -23.52
C LEU A 22 34.65 -17.86 -24.24
N LYS A 23 33.86 -17.04 -25.00
CA LYS A 23 33.47 -15.58 -25.11
C LYS A 23 32.93 -15.31 -26.56
N GLU A 24 32.02 -14.38 -26.94
CA GLU A 24 31.60 -13.06 -26.39
C GLU A 24 30.27 -12.47 -26.99
N LYS A 25 29.71 -11.42 -26.35
CA LYS A 25 28.84 -10.29 -26.86
C LYS A 25 27.57 -10.53 -27.71
N ASN A 26 26.42 -10.13 -27.12
CA ASN A 26 25.43 -9.19 -27.74
C ASN A 26 24.33 -8.83 -26.72
N GLN A 27 24.22 -7.60 -26.21
CA GLN A 27 23.26 -7.34 -25.09
C GLN A 27 22.84 -5.93 -24.63
N ASN A 28 23.27 -4.82 -25.24
CA ASN A 28 23.28 -3.49 -24.57
C ASN A 28 21.92 -2.79 -24.32
N LEU A 29 20.79 -3.51 -24.27
CA LEU A 29 19.44 -2.95 -24.01
C LEU A 29 18.67 -3.64 -22.86
N GLU A 30 19.05 -4.86 -22.44
CA GLU A 30 18.40 -5.58 -21.32
C GLU A 30 19.06 -5.28 -19.96
N LEU A 31 20.34 -4.91 -19.97
CA LEU A 31 21.23 -4.79 -18.80
C LEU A 31 20.87 -3.69 -17.79
N LEU A 32 20.07 -2.72 -18.21
CA LEU A 32 19.80 -1.46 -17.49
C LEU A 32 19.08 -1.65 -16.14
N VAL A 33 18.61 -2.86 -15.84
CA VAL A 33 17.97 -3.27 -14.57
C VAL A 33 18.98 -3.69 -13.50
N LEU A 34 20.21 -4.10 -13.87
CA LEU A 34 21.25 -4.56 -12.93
C LEU A 34 22.52 -3.68 -12.95
N GLU A 35 22.91 -3.11 -14.10
CA GLU A 35 24.13 -2.26 -14.18
C GLU A 35 24.02 -0.90 -13.47
N LYS A 36 22.85 -0.54 -12.94
CA LYS A 36 22.64 0.71 -12.18
C LYS A 36 22.65 0.58 -10.66
N GLU A 37 22.90 -0.62 -10.13
CA GLU A 37 23.03 -0.81 -8.68
C GLU A 37 24.38 -0.31 -8.11
N ASP A 38 25.40 -0.12 -8.97
CA ASP A 38 26.78 0.18 -8.56
C ASP A 38 27.09 1.67 -8.27
N GLN A 39 26.12 2.60 -8.40
CA GLN A 39 26.33 4.01 -8.06
C GLN A 39 25.19 4.65 -7.26
N SER A 40 25.46 4.85 -5.97
CA SER A 40 24.61 5.45 -4.91
C SER A 40 23.42 4.60 -4.44
N GLU A 41 23.15 4.61 -3.13
CA GLU A 41 21.99 3.98 -2.48
C GLU A 41 20.67 4.71 -2.77
N LYS A 42 20.35 4.95 -4.04
CA LYS A 42 19.03 5.40 -4.45
C LYS A 42 18.09 4.21 -4.46
N THR A 43 17.23 4.14 -3.44
CA THR A 43 16.06 3.26 -3.43
C THR A 43 15.33 3.39 -4.76
N ASN A 44 15.22 2.28 -5.50
CA ASN A 44 14.59 2.30 -6.81
C ASN A 44 13.10 2.69 -6.66
N THR A 45 12.75 3.87 -7.17
CA THR A 45 11.40 4.47 -7.12
C THR A 45 10.46 3.89 -8.20
N ILE A 46 10.95 3.00 -9.07
CA ILE A 46 10.20 2.47 -10.19
C ILE A 46 9.74 1.03 -9.88
N LEU A 47 8.42 0.86 -9.77
CA LEU A 47 7.78 -0.45 -9.77
C LEU A 47 7.67 -0.95 -11.21
N ASN A 48 8.38 -2.02 -11.55
CA ASN A 48 8.15 -2.75 -12.78
C ASN A 48 6.93 -3.68 -12.57
N GLN A 49 5.71 -3.18 -12.77
CA GLN A 49 4.50 -3.98 -12.67
C GLN A 49 4.37 -4.86 -13.92
N HIS A 50 4.26 -6.18 -13.76
CA HIS A 50 4.03 -7.08 -14.90
C HIS A 50 2.73 -6.71 -15.64
N SER A 51 2.75 -6.72 -16.97
CA SER A 51 1.62 -6.23 -17.78
C SER A 51 0.31 -6.99 -17.53
N ALA A 52 0.36 -8.27 -17.14
CA ALA A 52 -0.83 -9.03 -16.73
C ALA A 52 -1.55 -8.41 -15.51
N LEU A 53 -0.83 -7.74 -14.61
CA LEU A 53 -1.40 -7.11 -13.41
C LEU A 53 -2.02 -5.73 -13.68
N VAL A 54 -1.88 -5.19 -14.89
CA VAL A 54 -2.34 -3.83 -15.24
C VAL A 54 -3.86 -3.77 -15.40
N THR A 55 -4.46 -4.80 -15.98
CA THR A 55 -5.89 -4.87 -16.28
C THR A 55 -6.56 -6.03 -15.53
N TYR A 56 -7.75 -5.79 -15.00
CA TYR A 56 -8.48 -6.79 -14.21
C TYR A 56 -9.98 -6.57 -14.18
N LYS A 57 -10.72 -7.65 -13.89
CA LYS A 57 -12.15 -7.66 -13.56
C LYS A 57 -12.32 -7.93 -12.07
N VAL A 58 -13.12 -7.12 -11.38
CA VAL A 58 -13.47 -7.40 -9.97
C VAL A 58 -14.49 -8.55 -9.95
N GLN A 59 -14.10 -9.68 -9.37
CA GLN A 59 -14.96 -10.85 -9.23
C GLN A 59 -15.70 -10.86 -7.89
N LYS A 60 -15.15 -10.22 -6.86
CA LYS A 60 -15.76 -10.11 -5.52
C LYS A 60 -15.32 -8.83 -4.82
N GLY A 61 -16.20 -8.25 -4.00
CA GLY A 61 -15.92 -7.06 -3.19
C GLY A 61 -16.02 -5.73 -3.96
N GLU A 62 -15.56 -4.66 -3.33
CA GLU A 62 -15.41 -3.33 -3.94
C GLU A 62 -13.97 -3.12 -4.40
N TYR A 63 -13.75 -2.38 -5.49
CA TYR A 63 -12.39 -1.97 -5.85
C TYR A 63 -11.83 -0.88 -4.91
N TYR A 64 -10.51 -0.75 -4.92
CA TYR A 64 -9.75 0.12 -4.04
C TYR A 64 -9.96 1.61 -4.34
N LYS A 65 -9.87 2.42 -3.28
CA LYS A 65 -9.76 3.89 -3.36
C LYS A 65 -8.30 4.29 -3.50
N VAL A 66 -8.02 5.50 -4.00
CA VAL A 66 -6.66 6.00 -4.28
C VAL A 66 -5.64 5.77 -3.14
N ALA A 67 -6.01 5.97 -1.87
CA ALA A 67 -5.10 5.76 -0.74
C ALA A 67 -4.75 4.27 -0.50
N VAL A 68 -5.65 3.35 -0.86
CA VAL A 68 -5.39 1.91 -0.82
C VAL A 68 -4.58 1.49 -2.06
N GLU A 69 -4.88 2.05 -3.24
CA GLU A 69 -4.09 1.86 -4.46
C GLU A 69 -2.61 2.30 -4.26
N LYS A 70 -2.37 3.50 -3.71
CA LYS A 70 -1.01 3.97 -3.33
C LYS A 70 -0.35 3.07 -2.29
N THR A 71 -1.10 2.60 -1.29
CA THR A 71 -0.56 1.65 -0.31
C THR A 71 -0.08 0.38 -1.00
N ILE A 72 -0.93 -0.23 -1.84
CA ILE A 72 -0.59 -1.44 -2.60
C ILE A 72 0.65 -1.18 -3.46
N PHE A 73 0.71 -0.07 -4.21
CA PHE A 73 1.91 0.33 -4.97
C PHE A 73 3.17 0.33 -4.09
N ALA A 74 3.17 1.02 -2.94
CA ALA A 74 4.32 1.11 -2.05
C ALA A 74 4.71 -0.25 -1.43
N LEU A 75 3.74 -1.12 -1.13
CA LEU A 75 3.99 -2.48 -0.68
C LEU A 75 4.61 -3.35 -1.78
N LEU A 76 4.09 -3.28 -3.00
CA LEU A 76 4.59 -4.03 -4.17
C LEU A 76 5.98 -3.54 -4.60
N LEU A 77 6.25 -2.22 -4.56
CA LEU A 77 7.57 -1.63 -4.82
C LEU A 77 8.60 -2.13 -3.80
N LYS A 78 8.28 -2.04 -2.51
CA LYS A 78 9.14 -2.56 -1.43
C LYS A 78 9.34 -4.07 -1.53
N ALA A 79 8.31 -4.83 -1.91
CA ALA A 79 8.42 -6.27 -2.14
C ALA A 79 9.31 -6.58 -3.35
N GLN A 80 9.13 -5.90 -4.48
CA GLN A 80 9.94 -6.12 -5.69
C GLN A 80 11.42 -5.79 -5.45
N ASN A 81 11.74 -4.68 -4.75
CA ASN A 81 13.13 -4.34 -4.43
C ASN A 81 13.76 -5.39 -3.50
N GLN A 82 13.01 -5.92 -2.53
CA GLN A 82 13.47 -7.01 -1.67
C GLN A 82 13.59 -8.36 -2.41
N LEU A 83 12.71 -8.64 -3.38
CA LEU A 83 12.76 -9.82 -4.24
C LEU A 83 13.98 -9.78 -5.18
N LYS A 84 14.19 -8.66 -5.88
CA LYS A 84 15.37 -8.43 -6.75
C LYS A 84 16.68 -8.66 -5.99
N LYS A 85 16.84 -8.06 -4.81
CA LYS A 85 18.03 -8.24 -3.95
C LYS A 85 18.24 -9.70 -3.54
N ASN A 86 17.22 -10.35 -2.96
CA ASN A 86 17.31 -11.76 -2.56
C ASN A 86 17.63 -12.67 -3.75
N TYR A 87 17.03 -12.43 -4.92
CA TYR A 87 17.30 -13.20 -6.13
C TYR A 87 18.74 -13.05 -6.58
N ARG A 88 19.24 -11.81 -6.67
CA ARG A 88 20.63 -11.49 -7.06
C ARG A 88 21.62 -12.18 -6.12
N GLU A 89 21.38 -12.13 -4.81
CA GLU A 89 22.18 -12.83 -3.80
C GLU A 89 22.16 -14.36 -4.02
N ASN A 90 20.97 -14.97 -4.08
CA ASN A 90 20.79 -16.41 -4.28
C ASN A 90 21.43 -16.90 -5.60
N PHE A 91 21.25 -16.16 -6.70
CA PHE A 91 21.73 -16.52 -8.03
C PHE A 91 23.25 -16.37 -8.15
N ILE A 92 23.84 -15.33 -7.53
CA ILE A 92 25.30 -15.16 -7.49
C ILE A 92 25.97 -16.29 -6.69
N ASP A 93 25.39 -16.71 -5.56
CA ASP A 93 25.87 -17.86 -4.79
C ASP A 93 25.85 -19.15 -5.63
N VAL A 94 24.67 -19.51 -6.15
CA VAL A 94 24.46 -20.73 -6.92
C VAL A 94 25.34 -20.79 -8.18
N ILE A 95 25.43 -19.71 -8.95
CA ILE A 95 26.26 -19.70 -10.17
C ILE A 95 27.75 -19.80 -9.81
N LYS A 96 28.24 -19.14 -8.75
CA LYS A 96 29.65 -19.27 -8.31
C LYS A 96 29.98 -20.67 -7.77
N ARG A 97 29.00 -21.39 -7.22
CA ARG A 97 29.14 -22.81 -6.86
C ARG A 97 29.20 -23.71 -8.09
N VAL A 98 28.30 -23.51 -9.06
CA VAL A 98 28.16 -24.38 -10.25
C VAL A 98 29.25 -24.15 -11.31
N THR A 99 29.79 -22.94 -11.46
CA THR A 99 30.73 -22.65 -12.54
C THR A 99 31.82 -21.65 -12.16
N SER A 100 32.98 -21.83 -12.79
CA SER A 100 34.10 -20.88 -12.78
C SER A 100 34.02 -19.85 -13.94
N GLN A 101 32.87 -19.77 -14.63
CA GLN A 101 32.61 -18.74 -15.63
C GLN A 101 32.24 -17.42 -14.94
N ASP A 102 32.54 -16.32 -15.62
CA ASP A 102 32.34 -14.97 -15.13
C ASP A 102 30.88 -14.74 -14.70
N ILE A 103 30.67 -14.34 -13.45
CA ILE A 103 29.32 -14.13 -12.91
C ILE A 103 28.60 -13.00 -13.64
N ASP A 104 29.34 -11.98 -14.07
CA ASP A 104 28.79 -10.84 -14.80
C ASP A 104 28.25 -11.28 -16.17
N TYR A 105 28.80 -12.35 -16.76
CA TYR A 105 28.22 -12.94 -17.97
C TYR A 105 26.79 -13.46 -17.69
N PHE A 106 26.57 -14.21 -16.61
CA PHE A 106 25.24 -14.77 -16.31
C PHE A 106 24.24 -13.72 -15.84
N LEU A 107 24.70 -12.71 -15.09
CA LEU A 107 23.85 -11.57 -14.69
C LEU A 107 23.41 -10.75 -15.92
N LYS A 108 24.33 -10.52 -16.87
CA LYS A 108 24.01 -9.81 -18.13
C LYS A 108 23.10 -10.66 -19.02
N ASN A 109 23.27 -11.99 -19.04
CA ASN A 109 22.43 -12.92 -19.79
C ASN A 109 21.21 -13.47 -19.02
N LEU A 110 20.79 -12.84 -17.93
CA LEU A 110 19.74 -13.36 -17.04
C LEU A 110 18.37 -13.56 -17.72
N TYR A 111 18.05 -12.83 -18.80
CA TYR A 111 16.76 -12.92 -19.50
C TYR A 111 16.79 -13.71 -20.83
N LYS A 112 17.96 -14.11 -21.34
CA LYS A 112 18.02 -14.83 -22.62
C LYS A 112 17.50 -16.27 -22.51
N GLU A 113 16.95 -16.79 -23.60
CA GLU A 113 16.58 -18.21 -23.69
C GLU A 113 17.83 -19.11 -23.76
N ASN A 114 18.81 -18.73 -24.60
CA ASN A 114 20.03 -19.50 -24.83
C ASN A 114 21.27 -18.60 -24.65
N ILE A 115 22.33 -19.17 -24.06
CA ILE A 115 23.56 -18.49 -23.65
C ILE A 115 24.79 -19.39 -23.89
N GLU A 116 25.98 -18.79 -23.97
CA GLU A 116 27.25 -19.51 -24.18
C GLU A 116 27.79 -20.01 -22.83
N ILE A 117 27.69 -21.32 -22.59
CA ILE A 117 28.13 -21.95 -21.33
C ILE A 117 29.31 -22.88 -21.63
N ASP A 118 30.48 -22.49 -21.16
CA ASP A 118 31.70 -23.29 -21.30
C ASP A 118 31.68 -24.48 -20.32
N MET A 119 31.42 -25.65 -20.87
CA MET A 119 31.35 -26.92 -20.14
C MET A 119 32.64 -27.24 -19.37
N SER A 120 33.82 -26.78 -19.81
CA SER A 120 35.08 -27.00 -19.08
C SER A 120 35.13 -26.26 -17.74
N LYS A 121 34.27 -25.24 -17.54
CA LYS A 121 34.17 -24.48 -16.29
C LYS A 121 33.08 -24.97 -15.34
N ILE A 122 32.21 -25.88 -15.79
CA ILE A 122 31.12 -26.45 -14.98
C ILE A 122 31.72 -27.42 -13.97
N LYS A 123 31.47 -27.15 -12.69
CA LYS A 123 31.91 -27.97 -11.56
C LYS A 123 30.88 -29.08 -11.37
N LYS A 124 31.09 -30.24 -12.01
CA LYS A 124 30.13 -31.36 -12.05
C LYS A 124 29.56 -31.70 -10.66
N THR A 125 30.42 -31.79 -9.65
CA THR A 125 30.02 -32.13 -8.26
C THR A 125 29.10 -31.10 -7.61
N GLU A 126 29.37 -29.80 -7.76
CA GLU A 126 28.48 -28.75 -7.23
C GLU A 126 27.23 -28.53 -8.11
N LEU A 127 27.30 -28.81 -9.42
CA LEU A 127 26.12 -28.88 -10.28
C LEU A 127 25.14 -29.95 -9.78
N SER A 128 25.59 -31.19 -9.55
CA SER A 128 24.73 -32.27 -9.02
C SER A 128 24.06 -31.92 -7.70
N LYS A 129 24.72 -31.13 -6.86
CA LYS A 129 24.18 -30.69 -5.56
C LYS A 129 23.14 -29.59 -5.72
N VAL A 130 23.38 -28.61 -6.59
CA VAL A 130 22.35 -27.61 -6.95
C VAL A 130 21.16 -28.28 -7.63
N ALA A 131 21.41 -29.35 -8.40
CA ALA A 131 20.38 -30.18 -9.02
C ALA A 131 19.52 -30.91 -7.96
N PHE A 132 20.15 -31.52 -6.97
CA PHE A 132 19.51 -32.14 -5.80
C PHE A 132 18.74 -31.11 -4.96
N GLU A 133 19.39 -30.00 -4.57
CA GLU A 133 18.79 -28.88 -3.83
C GLU A 133 17.58 -28.28 -4.56
N SER A 134 17.61 -28.25 -5.90
CA SER A 134 16.50 -27.78 -6.74
C SER A 134 15.35 -28.78 -6.80
N THR A 135 15.66 -30.05 -7.07
CA THR A 135 14.66 -31.13 -7.17
C THR A 135 13.91 -31.28 -5.85
N MET A 136 14.62 -31.25 -4.72
CA MET A 136 14.01 -31.30 -3.40
C MET A 136 13.16 -30.06 -3.08
N LEU A 137 13.62 -28.85 -3.42
CA LEU A 137 12.82 -27.63 -3.20
C LEU A 137 11.52 -27.64 -4.02
N LEU A 138 11.54 -28.16 -5.25
CA LEU A 138 10.35 -28.33 -6.08
C LEU A 138 9.37 -29.37 -5.51
N VAL A 139 9.90 -30.50 -5.01
CA VAL A 139 9.10 -31.56 -4.36
C VAL A 139 8.49 -31.10 -3.03
N GLU A 140 9.21 -30.31 -2.23
CA GLU A 140 8.65 -29.64 -1.04
C GLU A 140 7.52 -28.67 -1.42
N ASP A 141 7.74 -27.86 -2.45
CA ASP A 141 6.81 -26.80 -2.83
C ASP A 141 5.49 -27.34 -3.39
N ILE A 142 5.51 -28.43 -4.16
CA ILE A 142 4.29 -29.15 -4.58
C ILE A 142 3.50 -29.60 -3.34
N LYS A 143 4.14 -30.25 -2.36
CA LYS A 143 3.47 -30.77 -1.14
C LYS A 143 2.84 -29.67 -0.27
N GLU A 144 3.40 -28.47 -0.30
CA GLU A 144 2.90 -27.34 0.49
C GLU A 144 1.79 -26.54 -0.21
N ASN A 145 1.65 -26.64 -1.54
CA ASN A 145 0.77 -25.78 -2.33
C ASN A 145 -0.32 -26.54 -3.12
N THR A 146 -0.20 -27.86 -3.29
CA THR A 146 -1.15 -28.72 -4.02
C THR A 146 -1.78 -29.74 -3.06
N GLU A 147 -3.08 -29.61 -2.77
CA GLU A 147 -3.79 -30.54 -1.87
C GLU A 147 -4.19 -31.87 -2.55
N ASP A 148 -4.38 -31.89 -3.87
CA ASP A 148 -4.85 -33.08 -4.59
C ASP A 148 -3.71 -34.06 -4.94
N GLU A 149 -3.90 -35.35 -4.60
CA GLU A 149 -2.90 -36.39 -4.83
C GLU A 149 -2.68 -36.73 -6.32
N ALA A 150 -3.65 -36.52 -7.20
CA ALA A 150 -3.48 -36.79 -8.62
C ALA A 150 -2.74 -35.64 -9.31
N GLU A 151 -3.08 -34.39 -8.98
CA GLU A 151 -2.36 -33.18 -9.42
C GLU A 151 -0.89 -33.23 -8.94
N GLN A 152 -0.64 -33.59 -7.67
CA GLN A 152 0.74 -33.81 -7.18
C GLN A 152 1.49 -34.85 -8.04
N ARG A 153 0.85 -35.98 -8.39
CA ARG A 153 1.47 -37.05 -9.21
C ARG A 153 1.72 -36.62 -10.66
N GLU A 154 0.99 -35.65 -11.19
CA GLU A 154 1.24 -35.06 -12.50
C GLU A 154 2.43 -34.10 -12.43
N LEU A 155 2.44 -33.18 -11.46
CA LEU A 155 3.55 -32.24 -11.23
C LEU A 155 4.88 -32.94 -10.90
N TYR A 156 4.86 -34.08 -10.18
CA TYR A 156 6.07 -34.89 -9.97
C TYR A 156 6.61 -35.49 -11.28
N LYS A 157 5.76 -35.85 -12.24
CA LYS A 157 6.21 -36.32 -13.57
C LYS A 157 6.77 -35.17 -14.40
N GLU A 158 6.25 -33.95 -14.26
CA GLU A 158 6.86 -32.77 -14.87
C GLU A 158 8.29 -32.56 -14.33
N ILE A 159 8.51 -32.71 -13.01
CA ILE A 159 9.85 -32.68 -12.41
C ILE A 159 10.76 -33.77 -13.00
N GLU A 160 10.29 -35.02 -13.17
CA GLU A 160 11.10 -36.11 -13.73
C GLU A 160 11.63 -35.82 -15.16
N ASN A 161 11.02 -34.89 -15.90
CA ASN A 161 11.47 -34.47 -17.22
C ASN A 161 12.56 -33.37 -17.21
N LEU A 162 12.83 -32.74 -16.06
CA LEU A 162 13.82 -31.66 -15.91
C LEU A 162 15.27 -32.18 -15.93
N GLU A 163 16.20 -31.40 -16.47
CA GLU A 163 17.62 -31.78 -16.57
C GLU A 163 18.30 -31.85 -15.19
N LEU A 164 17.99 -30.93 -14.28
CA LEU A 164 18.45 -31.00 -12.89
C LEU A 164 17.88 -32.23 -12.17
N ALA A 165 16.65 -32.65 -12.44
CA ALA A 165 16.09 -33.85 -11.83
C ALA A 165 16.82 -35.11 -12.33
N LYS A 166 17.06 -35.22 -13.64
CA LYS A 166 17.86 -36.30 -14.25
C LYS A 166 19.25 -36.39 -13.62
N ILE A 167 19.94 -35.26 -13.43
CA ILE A 167 21.26 -35.19 -12.76
C ILE A 167 21.16 -35.65 -11.30
N ALA A 168 20.16 -35.19 -10.55
CA ALA A 168 19.96 -35.58 -9.15
C ALA A 168 19.73 -37.10 -9.00
N TYR A 169 18.97 -37.71 -9.90
CA TYR A 169 18.77 -39.16 -9.93
C TYR A 169 20.01 -39.95 -10.38
N SER A 170 20.74 -39.47 -11.40
CA SER A 170 21.95 -40.15 -11.87
C SER A 170 23.05 -40.17 -10.82
N GLN A 171 23.28 -39.04 -10.15
CA GLN A 171 24.22 -38.91 -9.02
C GLN A 171 23.93 -39.98 -7.95
N LYS A 172 22.67 -40.09 -7.51
CA LYS A 172 22.26 -41.01 -6.45
C LYS A 172 22.30 -42.48 -6.87
N MET A 173 22.05 -42.80 -8.15
CA MET A 173 22.23 -44.16 -8.69
C MET A 173 23.70 -44.60 -8.71
N ILE A 174 24.64 -43.66 -8.84
CA ILE A 174 26.09 -43.90 -8.74
C ILE A 174 26.51 -44.01 -7.27
N GLU A 175 25.92 -43.22 -6.36
CA GLU A 175 26.20 -43.34 -4.92
C GLU A 175 25.65 -44.65 -4.31
N ASN A 176 24.53 -45.18 -4.82
CA ASN A 176 23.96 -46.46 -4.39
C ASN A 176 24.62 -47.71 -5.03
N LYS A 177 25.48 -47.55 -6.05
CA LYS A 177 26.19 -48.64 -6.70
C LYS A 177 27.69 -48.41 -6.60
N ASN A 178 28.41 -49.28 -5.90
CA ASN A 178 29.88 -49.27 -5.84
C ASN A 178 30.51 -49.70 -7.19
N SER A 179 30.28 -48.93 -8.25
CA SER A 179 30.69 -49.19 -9.63
C SER A 179 31.40 -47.97 -10.19
N SER A 180 32.65 -48.13 -10.63
CA SER A 180 33.52 -47.08 -11.17
C SER A 180 33.16 -46.63 -12.58
N GLU A 181 31.88 -46.65 -12.93
CA GLU A 181 31.36 -46.13 -14.19
C GLU A 181 30.94 -44.66 -13.97
N GLU A 182 31.93 -43.76 -14.00
CA GLU A 182 31.69 -42.32 -14.21
C GLU A 182 31.21 -42.08 -15.66
N GLY A 183 30.05 -42.64 -15.99
CA GLY A 183 29.42 -42.56 -17.30
C GLY A 183 29.20 -41.11 -17.71
N ASN A 184 29.37 -40.82 -19.00
CA ASN A 184 29.53 -39.46 -19.52
C ASN A 184 28.20 -38.68 -19.64
N PHE A 185 27.27 -38.87 -18.69
CA PHE A 185 25.85 -38.46 -18.70
C PHE A 185 25.59 -37.00 -19.13
N LEU A 186 26.53 -36.10 -18.83
CA LEU A 186 26.48 -34.68 -19.23
C LEU A 186 26.68 -34.42 -20.73
N SER A 187 26.96 -35.43 -21.57
CA SER A 187 27.08 -35.25 -23.03
C SER A 187 25.74 -35.21 -23.77
N GLU A 188 24.66 -35.65 -23.15
CA GLU A 188 23.30 -35.66 -23.74
C GLU A 188 22.39 -34.56 -23.17
N ILE A 189 22.81 -33.90 -22.08
CA ILE A 189 22.00 -32.94 -21.35
C ILE A 189 22.10 -31.52 -21.94
N ASN A 190 20.97 -30.84 -22.11
CA ASN A 190 20.95 -29.46 -22.58
C ASN A 190 21.38 -28.47 -21.48
N ILE A 191 22.60 -27.95 -21.59
CA ILE A 191 23.17 -26.97 -20.65
C ILE A 191 22.38 -25.65 -20.57
N ASN A 192 21.63 -25.28 -21.62
CA ASN A 192 20.74 -24.11 -21.56
C ASN A 192 19.49 -24.37 -20.71
N ASP A 193 19.01 -25.61 -20.67
CA ASP A 193 17.85 -25.98 -19.85
C ASP A 193 18.26 -26.13 -18.37
N ILE A 194 19.45 -26.70 -18.08
CA ILE A 194 20.11 -26.56 -16.77
C ILE A 194 20.12 -25.10 -16.30
N PHE A 195 20.50 -24.15 -17.17
CA PHE A 195 20.54 -22.73 -16.78
C PHE A 195 19.15 -22.11 -16.58
N LYS A 196 18.15 -22.46 -17.40
CA LYS A 196 16.74 -22.08 -17.20
C LYS A 196 16.24 -22.59 -15.85
N GLU A 197 16.52 -23.85 -15.52
CA GLU A 197 16.12 -24.49 -14.27
C GLU A 197 16.83 -23.90 -13.06
N ILE A 198 18.14 -23.59 -13.14
CA ILE A 198 18.87 -22.84 -12.09
C ILE A 198 18.24 -21.46 -11.87
N ARG A 199 17.84 -20.74 -12.92
CA ARG A 199 17.11 -19.47 -12.76
C ARG A 199 15.78 -19.66 -12.03
N ASN A 200 15.04 -20.72 -12.37
CA ASN A 200 13.74 -21.04 -11.77
C ASN A 200 13.85 -21.51 -10.31
N TYR A 201 14.87 -22.31 -9.98
CA TYR A 201 15.28 -22.63 -8.61
C TYR A 201 15.55 -21.36 -7.79
N CYS A 202 16.37 -20.45 -8.32
CA CYS A 202 16.63 -19.16 -7.68
C CYS A 202 15.38 -18.29 -7.57
N LYS A 203 14.41 -18.39 -8.51
CA LYS A 203 13.10 -17.72 -8.40
C LYS A 203 12.34 -18.31 -7.22
N LEU A 204 12.11 -19.62 -7.20
CA LEU A 204 11.36 -20.34 -6.17
C LEU A 204 11.94 -20.13 -4.75
N LYS A 205 13.25 -20.33 -4.58
CA LYS A 205 14.00 -20.08 -3.33
C LYS A 205 13.82 -18.64 -2.82
N THR A 206 13.66 -17.68 -3.74
CA THR A 206 13.41 -16.27 -3.42
C THR A 206 11.94 -16.00 -3.04
N ILE A 207 10.98 -16.64 -3.71
CA ILE A 207 9.54 -16.54 -3.41
C ILE A 207 9.22 -17.16 -2.05
N ARG A 208 9.67 -18.40 -1.78
CA ARG A 208 9.49 -19.11 -0.49
C ARG A 208 10.06 -18.29 0.69
N LYS A 209 11.20 -17.61 0.49
CA LYS A 209 11.79 -16.67 1.48
C LYS A 209 10.95 -15.39 1.71
N ASN A 210 10.02 -15.04 0.82
CA ASN A 210 9.31 -13.74 0.80
C ASN A 210 7.77 -13.81 0.94
N ILE A 211 7.17 -15.00 0.86
CA ILE A 211 5.72 -15.24 0.95
C ILE A 211 5.14 -14.98 2.35
N ASN A 212 5.97 -15.01 3.39
CA ASN A 212 5.58 -14.80 4.78
C ASN A 212 5.10 -13.37 5.06
N SER A 213 4.18 -13.23 6.03
CA SER A 213 3.56 -11.94 6.36
C SER A 213 4.57 -10.92 6.88
N LYS A 214 4.54 -9.69 6.34
CA LYS A 214 5.45 -8.58 6.65
C LYS A 214 4.74 -7.56 7.54
N THR A 215 5.44 -6.97 8.51
CA THR A 215 4.86 -6.02 9.48
C THR A 215 5.55 -4.66 9.42
N ILE A 216 4.76 -3.58 9.40
CA ILE A 216 5.21 -2.18 9.29
C ILE A 216 4.40 -1.25 10.18
N ASN A 217 4.93 -0.05 10.48
CA ASN A 217 4.22 0.97 11.23
C ASN A 217 3.16 1.64 10.33
N LEU A 218 1.88 1.52 10.72
CA LEU A 218 0.76 2.08 9.94
C LEU A 218 0.78 3.61 9.90
N THR A 219 1.24 4.27 10.96
CA THR A 219 1.31 5.74 11.00
C THR A 219 2.37 6.25 10.03
N THR A 220 3.54 5.61 9.97
CA THR A 220 4.60 5.95 9.00
C THR A 220 4.11 5.77 7.56
N LEU A 221 3.47 4.64 7.25
CA LEU A 221 2.86 4.38 5.94
C LEU A 221 1.77 5.40 5.58
N ALA A 222 0.85 5.68 6.50
CA ALA A 222 -0.24 6.62 6.24
C ALA A 222 0.29 8.03 5.97
N ASN A 223 1.33 8.45 6.69
CA ASN A 223 1.99 9.74 6.47
C ASN A 223 2.70 9.79 5.10
N SER A 224 3.40 8.72 4.66
CA SER A 224 4.13 8.74 3.38
C SER A 224 3.20 8.89 2.18
N ILE A 225 2.01 8.26 2.20
CA ILE A 225 1.00 8.43 1.14
C ILE A 225 -0.01 9.57 1.41
N ASN A 226 0.31 10.50 2.32
CA ASN A 226 -0.51 11.64 2.72
C ASN A 226 -1.99 11.30 3.05
N THR A 227 -2.22 10.37 3.97
CA THR A 227 -3.57 9.94 4.36
C THR A 227 -3.75 9.73 5.86
N ASN A 228 -5.01 9.65 6.30
CA ASN A 228 -5.34 9.39 7.70
C ASN A 228 -5.25 7.89 8.03
N SER A 229 -4.45 7.52 9.04
CA SER A 229 -4.21 6.12 9.41
C SER A 229 -5.47 5.36 9.87
N THR A 230 -6.46 6.01 10.46
CA THR A 230 -7.75 5.39 10.84
C THR A 230 -8.62 5.10 9.62
N VAL A 231 -8.66 6.02 8.66
CA VAL A 231 -9.36 5.80 7.37
C VAL A 231 -8.67 4.69 6.58
N LEU A 232 -7.34 4.75 6.46
CA LEU A 232 -6.55 3.73 5.77
C LEU A 232 -6.74 2.35 6.40
N LYS A 233 -6.72 2.23 7.73
CA LYS A 233 -7.01 0.98 8.46
C LYS A 233 -8.37 0.39 8.11
N ARG A 234 -9.40 1.23 7.92
CA ARG A 234 -10.76 0.81 7.58
C ARG A 234 -10.85 0.28 6.15
N GLU A 235 -10.29 1.00 5.18
CA GLU A 235 -10.36 0.58 3.78
C GLU A 235 -9.40 -0.59 3.48
N LEU A 236 -8.21 -0.67 4.12
CA LEU A 236 -7.30 -1.81 3.98
C LEU A 236 -7.93 -3.13 4.45
N LYS A 237 -8.81 -3.12 5.47
CA LYS A 237 -9.56 -4.32 5.88
C LYS A 237 -10.43 -4.90 4.75
N LYS A 238 -10.89 -4.08 3.79
CA LYS A 238 -11.70 -4.54 2.66
C LYS A 238 -10.90 -5.34 1.64
N THR A 239 -9.59 -5.10 1.52
CA THR A 239 -8.76 -5.67 0.44
C THR A 239 -8.72 -7.19 0.41
N VAL A 240 -8.85 -7.83 1.59
CA VAL A 240 -8.94 -9.30 1.75
C VAL A 240 -10.25 -9.86 1.18
N GLY A 241 -11.30 -9.04 1.04
CA GLY A 241 -12.54 -9.40 0.37
C GLY A 241 -12.58 -9.12 -1.14
N THR A 242 -11.57 -8.43 -1.69
CA THR A 242 -11.54 -7.97 -3.09
C THR A 242 -10.71 -8.89 -3.98
N TYR A 243 -11.39 -9.79 -4.70
CA TYR A 243 -10.78 -10.74 -5.63
C TYR A 243 -10.80 -10.18 -7.07
N LEU A 244 -9.67 -10.31 -7.76
CA LEU A 244 -9.42 -9.74 -9.08
C LEU A 244 -9.06 -10.85 -10.07
N ASP A 245 -9.73 -10.87 -11.23
CA ASP A 245 -9.30 -11.62 -12.41
C ASP A 245 -8.34 -10.74 -13.20
N PHE A 246 -7.05 -11.07 -13.19
CA PHE A 246 -6.00 -10.32 -13.89
C PHE A 246 -5.92 -10.69 -15.38
N ASN A 247 -5.19 -9.88 -16.16
CA ASN A 247 -5.07 -10.00 -17.63
C ASN A 247 -6.45 -10.00 -18.33
N TYR A 248 -7.42 -9.26 -17.78
CA TYR A 248 -8.81 -9.22 -18.27
C TYR A 248 -8.90 -8.64 -19.68
N ILE A 249 -8.20 -7.52 -19.94
CA ILE A 249 -8.09 -6.92 -21.27
C ILE A 249 -6.84 -7.51 -21.93
N LYS A 250 -7.01 -8.59 -22.70
CA LYS A 250 -5.92 -9.40 -23.28
C LYS A 250 -5.20 -8.74 -24.48
N ALA A 251 -5.06 -7.42 -24.49
CA ALA A 251 -4.50 -6.63 -25.60
C ALA A 251 -3.05 -6.99 -26.01
N LYS A 252 -2.34 -7.78 -25.20
CA LYS A 252 -0.98 -8.30 -25.40
C LYS A 252 -0.89 -9.83 -25.58
N ASN A 253 -2.03 -10.54 -25.67
CA ASN A 253 -2.10 -12.00 -25.83
C ASN A 253 -1.28 -12.80 -24.78
N LEU A 254 -1.15 -12.28 -23.55
CA LEU A 254 -0.45 -12.97 -22.47
C LEU A 254 -1.23 -14.23 -22.07
N LYS A 255 -0.53 -15.36 -21.90
CA LYS A 255 -1.11 -16.63 -21.41
C LYS A 255 -1.37 -16.66 -19.90
N THR A 256 -0.87 -15.67 -19.16
CA THR A 256 -1.01 -15.56 -17.71
C THR A 256 -2.46 -15.33 -17.30
N GLU A 257 -3.09 -16.29 -16.64
CA GLU A 257 -4.37 -16.12 -15.97
C GLU A 257 -4.15 -16.24 -14.45
N VAL A 258 -4.49 -15.20 -13.70
CA VAL A 258 -4.28 -15.13 -12.25
C VAL A 258 -5.52 -14.54 -11.60
N ARG A 259 -6.10 -15.26 -10.64
CA ARG A 259 -7.32 -14.85 -9.92
C ARG A 259 -7.05 -14.77 -8.43
N THR A 260 -6.70 -13.59 -7.93
CA THR A 260 -6.24 -13.40 -6.55
C THR A 260 -6.47 -11.95 -6.08
N ASN A 261 -6.07 -11.63 -4.86
CA ASN A 261 -6.16 -10.26 -4.31
C ASN A 261 -4.82 -9.53 -4.51
N MET A 262 -4.77 -8.20 -4.36
CA MET A 262 -3.45 -7.54 -4.21
C MET A 262 -2.79 -7.83 -2.84
N ILE A 263 -3.58 -8.21 -1.83
CA ILE A 263 -3.15 -8.52 -0.47
C ILE A 263 -4.04 -9.67 0.06
N SER A 264 -3.45 -10.83 0.39
CA SER A 264 -4.17 -12.02 0.87
C SER A 264 -4.56 -11.95 2.34
N SER A 265 -3.73 -11.33 3.19
CA SER A 265 -4.05 -11.17 4.61
C SER A 265 -3.71 -9.78 5.15
N VAL A 266 -4.54 -9.29 6.08
CA VAL A 266 -4.43 -7.97 6.72
C VAL A 266 -4.75 -8.11 8.21
N ARG A 267 -3.78 -7.80 9.07
CA ARG A 267 -3.91 -7.79 10.53
C ARG A 267 -3.39 -6.47 11.10
N PHE A 268 -4.08 -5.93 12.10
CA PHE A 268 -3.65 -4.73 12.81
C PHE A 268 -3.48 -5.03 14.29
N THR A 269 -2.29 -4.77 14.84
CA THR A 269 -2.03 -4.88 16.28
C THR A 269 -1.65 -3.51 16.84
N LYS A 270 -2.07 -3.20 18.07
CA LYS A 270 -1.63 -2.00 18.79
C LYS A 270 -0.60 -2.43 19.82
N LYS A 271 0.60 -1.85 19.77
CA LYS A 271 1.61 -1.97 20.82
C LYS A 271 1.90 -0.55 21.30
N GLU A 272 1.71 -0.30 22.59
CA GLU A 272 1.83 1.03 23.20
C GLU A 272 0.99 2.09 22.45
N LYS A 273 1.63 3.14 21.92
CA LYS A 273 1.02 4.22 21.14
C LYS A 273 1.02 3.94 19.63
N THR A 274 1.66 2.86 19.17
CA THR A 274 1.86 2.54 17.74
C THR A 274 0.87 1.50 17.24
N THR A 275 0.30 1.73 16.05
CA THR A 275 -0.46 0.71 15.32
C THR A 275 0.45 0.05 14.29
N TRP A 276 0.65 -1.26 14.43
CA TRP A 276 1.36 -2.09 13.47
C TRP A 276 0.37 -2.70 12.49
N PHE A 277 0.73 -2.64 11.21
CA PHE A 277 0.02 -3.23 10.09
C PHE A 277 0.85 -4.42 9.59
N THR A 278 0.29 -5.62 9.72
CA THR A 278 0.83 -6.86 9.20
C THR A 278 0.03 -7.23 7.95
N TYR A 279 0.72 -7.54 6.86
CA TYR A 279 0.12 -7.87 5.57
C TYR A 279 0.82 -9.06 4.91
N GLN A 280 0.17 -9.65 3.93
CA GLN A 280 0.75 -10.67 3.06
C GLN A 280 0.35 -10.40 1.61
N ILE A 281 1.31 -10.51 0.70
CA ILE A 281 1.09 -10.44 -0.76
C ILE A 281 0.97 -11.90 -1.25
N PRO A 282 0.00 -12.25 -2.11
CA PRO A 282 -0.13 -13.61 -2.62
C PRO A 282 1.09 -14.06 -3.42
N ARG A 283 1.26 -15.38 -3.54
CA ARG A 283 2.38 -16.02 -4.23
C ARG A 283 2.45 -15.60 -5.70
N GLU A 284 1.32 -15.66 -6.37
CA GLU A 284 1.09 -15.35 -7.78
C GLU A 284 1.48 -13.89 -8.10
N ILE A 285 1.23 -12.97 -7.15
CA ILE A 285 1.64 -11.57 -7.26
C ILE A 285 3.15 -11.44 -7.03
N LEU A 286 3.75 -12.15 -6.08
CA LEU A 286 5.20 -12.13 -5.84
C LEU A 286 5.99 -12.72 -7.02
N GLU A 287 5.48 -13.77 -7.67
CA GLU A 287 6.06 -14.39 -8.86
C GLU A 287 6.05 -13.41 -10.03
N LEU A 288 4.92 -12.73 -10.29
CA LEU A 288 4.84 -11.69 -11.31
C LEU A 288 5.61 -10.40 -10.95
N LEU A 289 5.95 -10.16 -9.68
CA LEU A 289 6.89 -9.09 -9.30
C LEU A 289 8.37 -9.46 -9.51
N LEU A 290 8.70 -10.75 -9.62
CA LEU A 290 10.08 -11.24 -9.64
C LEU A 290 10.58 -11.46 -11.07
N LEU A 291 11.43 -10.53 -11.54
CA LEU A 291 12.00 -10.52 -12.91
C LEU A 291 10.90 -10.55 -14.01
N PRO A 292 9.96 -9.59 -14.03
CA PRO A 292 8.87 -9.58 -15.00
C PRO A 292 9.40 -9.36 -16.42
N GLU A 293 9.06 -10.28 -17.31
CA GLU A 293 9.51 -10.27 -18.72
C GLU A 293 8.81 -9.17 -19.54
N VAL A 294 7.51 -8.97 -19.31
CA VAL A 294 6.72 -7.88 -19.91
C VAL A 294 6.14 -7.00 -18.80
N TYR A 295 6.56 -5.73 -18.73
CA TYR A 295 6.20 -4.84 -17.61
C TYR A 295 5.96 -3.38 -18.02
N VAL A 296 5.18 -2.69 -17.19
CA VAL A 296 5.06 -1.23 -17.16
C VAL A 296 5.91 -0.64 -16.01
N PRO A 297 6.79 0.34 -16.28
CA PRO A 297 7.56 1.02 -15.24
C PRO A 297 6.76 2.19 -14.64
N LEU A 298 6.29 2.04 -13.41
CA LEU A 298 5.52 3.04 -12.68
C LEU A 298 6.39 3.77 -11.65
N ASP A 299 6.45 5.10 -11.73
CA ASP A 299 7.30 5.96 -10.88
C ASP A 299 6.55 6.44 -9.62
N GLU A 300 7.12 6.16 -8.45
CA GLU A 300 6.64 6.60 -7.13
C GLU A 300 6.37 8.12 -7.09
N MET A 301 7.22 8.94 -7.73
CA MET A 301 7.05 10.40 -7.78
C MET A 301 5.84 10.86 -8.61
N VAL A 302 5.28 10.00 -9.45
CA VAL A 302 4.00 10.20 -10.14
C VAL A 302 2.86 9.73 -9.25
N VAL A 303 2.98 8.52 -8.69
CA VAL A 303 1.96 7.88 -7.85
C VAL A 303 1.66 8.70 -6.59
N ASP A 304 2.65 9.32 -5.97
CA ASP A 304 2.46 10.16 -4.78
C ASP A 304 1.62 11.41 -5.07
N LYS A 305 1.67 11.95 -6.29
CA LYS A 305 0.91 13.15 -6.68
C LYS A 305 -0.57 12.85 -6.97
N ILE A 306 -0.88 11.66 -7.45
CA ILE A 306 -2.24 11.26 -7.85
C ILE A 306 -3.24 11.38 -6.68
N GLN A 307 -4.41 11.94 -6.93
CA GLN A 307 -5.55 12.07 -6.02
C GLN A 307 -6.83 11.42 -6.59
N GLY A 308 -6.97 11.28 -7.92
CA GLY A 308 -8.14 10.67 -8.55
C GLY A 308 -8.25 9.15 -8.35
N ASN A 309 -9.45 8.67 -7.99
CA ASN A 309 -9.75 7.25 -7.72
C ASN A 309 -9.65 6.30 -8.94
N TYR A 310 -9.38 6.83 -10.13
CA TYR A 310 -9.20 6.07 -11.37
C TYR A 310 -7.82 6.32 -12.01
N THR A 311 -7.07 7.29 -11.50
CA THR A 311 -5.94 7.89 -12.20
C THR A 311 -4.71 7.00 -12.14
N LEU A 312 -4.49 6.24 -11.05
CA LEU A 312 -3.44 5.22 -11.02
C LEU A 312 -3.69 4.11 -12.06
N ARG A 313 -4.95 3.66 -12.18
CA ARG A 313 -5.37 2.68 -13.19
C ARG A 313 -5.17 3.19 -14.62
N MET A 314 -5.56 4.43 -14.89
CA MET A 314 -5.37 5.04 -16.21
C MET A 314 -3.88 5.27 -16.52
N TYR A 315 -3.10 5.78 -15.57
CA TYR A 315 -1.64 5.92 -15.70
C TYR A 315 -0.97 4.57 -16.03
N SER A 316 -1.30 3.50 -15.29
CA SER A 316 -0.75 2.17 -15.54
C SER A 316 -1.16 1.63 -16.92
N LEU A 317 -2.44 1.71 -17.29
CA LEU A 317 -2.97 1.28 -18.58
C LEU A 317 -2.26 1.96 -19.77
N LEU A 318 -2.16 3.30 -19.72
CA LEU A 318 -1.61 4.11 -20.81
C LEU A 318 -0.09 3.95 -20.92
N ASN A 319 0.63 3.93 -19.80
CA ASN A 319 2.07 3.74 -19.77
C ASN A 319 2.47 2.31 -20.21
N ASP A 320 1.63 1.30 -19.93
CA ASP A 320 1.79 -0.08 -20.42
C ASP A 320 1.68 -0.20 -21.95
N HIS A 321 0.93 0.73 -22.58
CA HIS A 321 0.67 0.78 -24.02
C HIS A 321 1.43 1.90 -24.76
N ILE A 322 2.21 2.72 -24.06
CA ILE A 322 2.87 3.91 -24.64
C ILE A 322 3.93 3.60 -25.71
N LYS A 323 4.45 2.37 -25.74
CA LYS A 323 5.32 1.87 -26.83
C LYS A 323 4.54 1.43 -28.08
N ARG A 324 3.28 1.00 -27.92
CA ARG A 324 2.36 0.67 -29.01
C ARG A 324 1.72 1.93 -29.61
N GLY A 325 1.62 3.00 -28.83
CA GLY A 325 1.05 4.29 -29.22
C GLY A 325 -0.49 4.33 -29.21
N GLU A 326 -1.15 3.18 -29.02
CA GLU A 326 -2.60 3.06 -28.91
C GLU A 326 -3.04 1.89 -28.02
N ILE A 327 -4.24 2.04 -27.43
CA ILE A 327 -5.05 0.96 -26.86
C ILE A 327 -6.52 1.22 -27.17
N GLU A 328 -7.25 0.18 -27.57
CA GLU A 328 -8.70 0.20 -27.78
C GLU A 328 -9.38 -0.66 -26.71
N LEU A 329 -10.48 -0.16 -26.14
CA LEU A 329 -11.33 -0.87 -25.18
C LEU A 329 -12.78 -0.88 -25.65
N THR A 330 -13.49 -1.98 -25.43
CA THR A 330 -14.96 -1.99 -25.48
C THR A 330 -15.57 -1.22 -24.31
N ARG A 331 -16.84 -0.84 -24.45
CA ARG A 331 -17.65 -0.24 -23.39
C ARG A 331 -17.79 -1.16 -22.18
N GLU A 332 -17.87 -2.49 -22.36
CA GLU A 332 -17.90 -3.42 -21.24
C GLU A 332 -16.55 -3.44 -20.50
N GLU A 333 -15.43 -3.55 -21.22
CA GLU A 333 -14.09 -3.55 -20.63
C GLU A 333 -13.81 -2.27 -19.84
N LEU A 334 -14.13 -1.11 -20.43
CA LEU A 334 -13.98 0.20 -19.78
C LEU A 334 -14.77 0.28 -18.47
N PHE A 335 -16.05 -0.11 -18.48
CA PHE A 335 -16.91 -0.05 -17.30
C PHE A 335 -16.49 -1.07 -16.23
N THR A 336 -16.06 -2.26 -16.66
CA THR A 336 -15.65 -3.35 -15.77
C THR A 336 -14.32 -3.05 -15.08
N PHE A 337 -13.28 -2.69 -15.84
CA PHE A 337 -11.93 -2.44 -15.32
C PHE A 337 -11.86 -1.20 -14.42
N PHE A 338 -12.51 -0.10 -14.81
CA PHE A 338 -12.55 1.10 -13.98
C PHE A 338 -13.64 1.03 -12.90
N CYS A 339 -14.58 0.08 -12.97
CA CYS A 339 -15.75 -0.03 -12.09
C CYS A 339 -16.60 1.25 -12.12
N LEU A 340 -17.01 1.67 -13.32
CA LEU A 340 -17.70 2.95 -13.54
C LEU A 340 -19.18 2.90 -13.12
N PRO A 341 -19.72 3.97 -12.50
CA PRO A 341 -21.15 4.05 -12.21
C PRO A 341 -22.00 4.09 -13.50
N LYS A 342 -23.19 3.47 -13.48
CA LYS A 342 -24.16 3.52 -14.60
C LYS A 342 -24.50 4.94 -15.08
N SER A 343 -24.39 5.95 -14.22
CA SER A 343 -24.60 7.35 -14.61
C SER A 343 -23.58 7.87 -15.64
N TYR A 344 -22.45 7.18 -15.82
CA TYR A 344 -21.44 7.48 -16.85
C TYR A 344 -21.77 6.81 -18.21
N GLU A 345 -22.81 5.98 -18.32
CA GLU A 345 -23.22 5.41 -19.62
C GLU A 345 -23.64 6.51 -20.62
N ASN A 346 -24.12 7.63 -20.09
CA ASN A 346 -24.24 8.87 -20.85
C ASN A 346 -22.83 9.43 -21.17
N LYS A 347 -22.49 9.50 -22.47
CA LYS A 347 -21.20 9.96 -22.97
C LYS A 347 -20.75 11.32 -22.43
N THR A 348 -21.67 12.26 -22.22
CA THR A 348 -21.36 13.59 -21.67
C THR A 348 -20.93 13.51 -20.20
N ASN A 349 -21.56 12.63 -19.40
CA ASN A 349 -21.08 12.31 -18.05
C ASN A 349 -19.72 11.60 -18.09
N LEU A 350 -19.54 10.60 -18.96
CA LEU A 350 -18.26 9.88 -19.09
C LEU A 350 -17.09 10.82 -19.38
N VAL A 351 -17.26 11.73 -20.34
CA VAL A 351 -16.21 12.69 -20.70
C VAL A 351 -15.97 13.65 -19.54
N LYS A 352 -17.01 14.34 -19.04
CA LYS A 352 -16.87 15.41 -18.05
C LYS A 352 -16.46 14.94 -16.65
N LYS A 353 -16.77 13.70 -16.26
CA LYS A 353 -16.55 13.19 -14.88
C LYS A 353 -15.48 12.11 -14.78
N PHE A 354 -15.01 11.59 -15.91
CA PHE A 354 -13.99 10.53 -15.95
C PHE A 354 -12.89 10.83 -16.97
N ILE A 355 -13.17 10.81 -18.28
CA ILE A 355 -12.11 10.89 -19.31
C ILE A 355 -11.28 12.17 -19.19
N SER A 356 -11.92 13.35 -19.22
CA SER A 356 -11.23 14.64 -19.12
C SER A 356 -10.42 14.78 -17.82
N PRO A 357 -11.03 14.76 -16.61
CA PRO A 357 -10.29 15.01 -15.38
C PRO A 357 -9.21 13.95 -15.08
N VAL A 358 -9.41 12.69 -15.49
CA VAL A 358 -8.40 11.64 -15.26
C VAL A 358 -7.23 11.76 -16.25
N LEU A 359 -7.47 12.13 -17.52
CA LEU A 359 -6.38 12.34 -18.49
C LEU A 359 -5.63 13.65 -18.27
N GLU A 360 -6.32 14.70 -17.82
CA GLU A 360 -5.72 15.95 -17.34
C GLU A 360 -4.75 15.68 -16.18
N GLU A 361 -5.21 14.95 -15.15
CA GLU A 361 -4.38 14.56 -14.01
C GLU A 361 -3.20 13.63 -14.41
N VAL A 362 -3.39 12.71 -15.37
CA VAL A 362 -2.29 11.89 -15.91
C VAL A 362 -1.28 12.75 -16.68
N GLU A 363 -1.71 13.72 -17.50
CA GLU A 363 -0.79 14.60 -18.23
C GLU A 363 0.00 15.49 -17.26
N GLU A 364 -0.66 16.09 -16.26
CA GLU A 364 -0.01 16.91 -15.21
C GLU A 364 0.98 16.14 -14.35
N THR A 365 0.62 14.92 -13.90
CA THR A 365 1.46 14.15 -12.97
C THR A 365 2.60 13.40 -13.66
N SER A 366 2.40 12.93 -14.90
CA SER A 366 3.30 11.98 -15.59
C SER A 366 3.85 12.44 -16.94
N GLY A 367 3.31 13.51 -17.54
CA GLY A 367 3.68 13.96 -18.88
C GLY A 367 3.21 13.04 -20.03
N ILE A 368 2.28 12.12 -19.76
CA ILE A 368 1.65 11.28 -20.78
C ILE A 368 0.40 11.99 -21.31
N LYS A 369 0.53 12.66 -22.47
CA LYS A 369 -0.59 13.26 -23.19
C LYS A 369 -1.32 12.17 -23.98
N THR A 370 -2.65 12.17 -23.95
CA THR A 370 -3.45 11.10 -24.56
C THR A 370 -4.63 11.68 -25.34
N ASP A 371 -4.64 11.48 -26.66
CA ASP A 371 -5.81 11.79 -27.48
C ASP A 371 -6.84 10.64 -27.38
N VAL A 372 -8.13 10.95 -27.53
CA VAL A 372 -9.23 9.98 -27.34
C VAL A 372 -10.22 10.01 -28.49
N GLU A 373 -10.57 8.82 -28.97
CA GLU A 373 -11.55 8.59 -30.03
C GLU A 373 -12.68 7.66 -29.54
N PHE A 374 -13.89 7.88 -30.04
CA PHE A 374 -15.08 7.08 -29.72
C PHE A 374 -15.64 6.44 -30.99
N ILE A 375 -15.82 5.12 -30.96
CA ILE A 375 -16.13 4.31 -32.14
C ILE A 375 -17.41 3.49 -31.86
N PRO A 376 -18.50 3.67 -32.63
CA PRO A 376 -18.83 4.83 -33.46
C PRO A 376 -18.91 6.17 -32.69
N LYS A 377 -18.89 7.30 -33.40
CA LYS A 377 -18.85 8.65 -32.79
C LYS A 377 -20.06 9.01 -31.92
N HIS A 378 -21.24 8.48 -32.25
CA HIS A 378 -22.50 8.78 -31.56
C HIS A 378 -22.86 7.67 -30.55
N ASN A 379 -23.42 6.56 -31.06
CA ASN A 379 -23.69 5.34 -30.29
C ASN A 379 -22.37 4.57 -30.12
N TRP A 380 -21.53 5.03 -29.21
CA TRP A 380 -20.20 4.48 -29.01
C TRP A 380 -20.25 3.09 -28.33
N GLU A 381 -19.50 2.15 -28.89
CA GLU A 381 -19.34 0.78 -28.41
C GLU A 381 -17.92 0.52 -27.92
N ARG A 382 -16.96 1.26 -28.49
CA ARG A 382 -15.52 1.19 -28.22
C ARG A 382 -14.95 2.59 -28.04
N ILE A 383 -13.86 2.67 -27.30
CA ILE A 383 -13.09 3.88 -27.02
C ILE A 383 -11.61 3.59 -27.25
N LYS A 384 -10.91 4.49 -27.94
CA LYS A 384 -9.51 4.31 -28.31
C LYS A 384 -8.68 5.47 -27.76
N PHE A 385 -7.61 5.13 -27.06
CA PHE A 385 -6.68 6.06 -26.42
C PHE A 385 -5.35 6.02 -27.17
N TYR A 386 -4.77 7.19 -27.44
CA TYR A 386 -3.50 7.34 -28.16
C TYR A 386 -2.43 7.97 -27.25
N PRO A 387 -1.88 7.23 -26.26
CA PRO A 387 -0.92 7.77 -25.30
C PRO A 387 0.43 8.08 -25.93
N LYS A 388 0.92 9.30 -25.69
CA LYS A 388 2.19 9.85 -26.20
C LYS A 388 2.94 10.50 -25.05
N LYS A 389 4.24 10.23 -24.91
CA LYS A 389 5.07 11.04 -24.01
C LYS A 389 5.17 12.44 -24.61
N ALA A 390 4.74 13.46 -23.87
CA ALA A 390 5.01 14.83 -24.25
C ALA A 390 6.53 15.01 -24.40
N LYS A 391 6.96 15.79 -25.40
CA LYS A 391 8.35 16.26 -25.41
C LYS A 391 8.53 17.09 -24.15
N ILE A 392 9.34 16.60 -23.23
CA ILE A 392 9.70 17.34 -22.02
C ILE A 392 10.44 18.60 -22.47
N ILE A 393 9.72 19.71 -22.58
CA ILE A 393 10.31 21.04 -22.38
C ILE A 393 10.96 20.92 -21.02
N LYS A 394 12.30 20.94 -20.98
CA LYS A 394 13.05 20.74 -19.73
C LYS A 394 12.39 21.63 -18.67
N PRO A 395 11.86 21.08 -17.56
CA PRO A 395 11.50 21.94 -16.46
C PRO A 395 12.76 22.77 -16.14
N LYS A 396 12.61 24.07 -15.92
CA LYS A 396 13.69 24.83 -15.29
C LYS A 396 14.14 24.01 -14.09
N SER A 397 15.45 23.76 -13.99
CA SER A 397 16.06 22.98 -12.91
C SER A 397 15.35 23.32 -11.60
N PRO A 398 14.85 22.32 -10.85
CA PRO A 398 13.88 22.57 -9.78
C PRO A 398 14.36 23.74 -8.94
N ALA A 399 13.53 24.78 -8.85
CA ALA A 399 13.84 25.93 -8.04
C ALA A 399 14.26 25.41 -6.66
N VAL A 400 15.32 26.02 -6.11
CA VAL A 400 15.86 25.64 -4.79
C VAL A 400 14.68 25.44 -3.86
N ILE A 401 14.65 24.31 -3.15
CA ILE A 401 13.61 24.06 -2.15
C ILE A 401 13.68 25.23 -1.18
N GLU A 402 12.69 26.13 -1.27
CA GLU A 402 12.53 27.19 -0.30
C GLU A 402 12.27 26.51 1.03
N THR A 403 13.31 26.50 1.87
CA THR A 403 13.25 26.01 3.23
C THR A 403 12.17 26.83 3.92
N ILE A 404 11.05 26.18 4.24
CA ILE A 404 9.91 26.82 4.90
C ILE A 404 10.43 27.47 6.18
N GLU A 405 10.58 28.79 6.17
CA GLU A 405 11.13 29.52 7.32
C GLU A 405 10.14 29.42 8.47
N ASP A 406 10.62 28.98 9.64
CA ASP A 406 9.88 29.07 10.89
C ASP A 406 10.18 30.42 11.57
N ILE A 407 9.16 31.01 12.19
CA ILE A 407 9.26 32.27 12.92
C ILE A 407 10.26 32.26 14.09
N TYR A 408 10.70 31.07 14.55
CA TYR A 408 11.73 30.91 15.57
C TYR A 408 13.16 30.77 15.01
N ASP A 409 13.33 30.54 13.70
CA ASP A 409 14.63 30.53 13.02
C ASP A 409 15.08 31.97 12.68
N ASN A 410 14.14 32.85 12.32
CA ASN A 410 14.41 34.26 12.11
C ASN A 410 14.57 35.01 13.46
N GLU A 411 15.81 35.40 13.80
CA GLU A 411 16.12 36.08 15.07
C GLU A 411 15.27 37.33 15.36
N LYS A 412 14.96 38.13 14.33
CA LYS A 412 14.21 39.39 14.52
C LYS A 412 12.76 39.08 14.90
N ILE A 413 12.14 38.14 14.19
CA ILE A 413 10.77 37.69 14.47
C ILE A 413 10.72 37.07 15.87
N LYS A 414 11.66 36.18 16.22
CA LYS A 414 11.80 35.61 17.56
C LYS A 414 11.87 36.67 18.67
N LYS A 415 12.79 37.64 18.54
CA LYS A 415 12.95 38.77 19.49
C LYS A 415 11.67 39.62 19.57
N GLN A 416 10.94 39.80 18.46
CA GLN A 416 9.68 40.52 18.44
C GLN A 416 8.50 39.69 18.99
N ILE A 417 8.47 38.36 18.84
CA ILE A 417 7.50 37.46 19.49
C ILE A 417 7.67 37.54 21.02
N GLU A 418 8.91 37.46 21.52
CA GLU A 418 9.21 37.61 22.95
C GLU A 418 8.76 38.98 23.48
N LYS A 419 9.01 40.07 22.74
CA LYS A 419 8.50 41.41 23.08
C LYS A 419 6.97 41.46 23.08
N THR A 420 6.32 40.91 22.06
CA THR A 420 4.87 40.89 21.90
C THR A 420 4.18 40.04 22.98
N LYS A 421 4.80 38.95 23.45
CA LYS A 421 4.37 38.14 24.61
C LYS A 421 4.55 38.83 25.97
N ARG A 422 5.15 40.02 26.05
CA ARG A 422 5.13 40.85 27.28
C ARG A 422 3.76 41.49 27.53
N ASN A 423 2.90 41.59 26.50
CA ASN A 423 1.50 41.95 26.69
C ASN A 423 0.73 40.75 27.27
N ILE A 424 0.18 40.91 28.48
CA ILE A 424 -0.48 39.83 29.23
C ILE A 424 -1.69 39.22 28.48
N TYR A 425 -2.45 40.03 27.74
CA TYR A 425 -3.63 39.58 27.00
C TYR A 425 -3.22 38.76 25.76
N VAL A 426 -2.13 39.17 25.10
CA VAL A 426 -1.52 38.42 24.01
C VAL A 426 -0.97 37.08 24.50
N ASN A 427 -0.25 37.07 25.63
CA ASN A 427 0.38 35.87 26.15
C ASN A 427 -0.65 34.84 26.66
N LYS A 428 -1.66 35.29 27.44
CA LYS A 428 -2.76 34.43 27.95
C LYS A 428 -3.56 33.76 26.82
N ALA A 429 -3.64 34.40 25.65
CA ALA A 429 -4.35 33.87 24.49
C ALA A 429 -3.46 33.09 23.50
N TRP A 430 -2.13 33.04 23.70
CA TRP A 430 -1.19 32.43 22.75
C TRP A 430 -1.33 30.91 22.70
N LYS A 431 -1.42 30.35 21.49
CA LYS A 431 -1.55 28.91 21.22
C LYS A 431 -0.75 28.55 19.97
N LYS A 432 -0.42 27.27 19.78
CA LYS A 432 0.28 26.79 18.57
C LYS A 432 -0.41 27.16 17.25
N THR A 433 -1.72 27.38 17.25
CA THR A 433 -2.46 27.89 16.09
C THR A 433 -2.11 29.34 15.71
N THR A 434 -1.63 30.14 16.67
CA THR A 434 -1.05 31.47 16.45
C THR A 434 0.32 31.35 15.77
N ASP A 435 1.21 30.48 16.28
CA ASP A 435 2.52 30.22 15.65
C ASP A 435 2.35 29.71 14.21
N ASN A 436 1.49 28.72 13.98
CA ASN A 436 1.15 28.22 12.64
C ASN A 436 0.62 29.33 11.69
N LYS A 437 -0.13 30.31 12.22
CA LYS A 437 -0.65 31.44 11.44
C LYS A 437 0.47 32.45 11.12
N LEU A 438 1.41 32.67 12.02
CA LEU A 438 2.56 33.55 11.79
C LEU A 438 3.54 32.93 10.79
N ASN A 439 3.84 31.61 10.89
CA ASN A 439 4.58 30.88 9.86
C ASN A 439 3.91 31.00 8.48
N LYS A 440 2.58 30.89 8.40
CA LYS A 440 1.85 31.09 7.14
C LYS A 440 1.98 32.52 6.61
N ILE A 441 1.96 33.55 7.46
CA ILE A 441 2.18 34.94 7.03
C ILE A 441 3.63 35.15 6.57
N LEU A 442 4.62 34.55 7.25
CA LEU A 442 6.03 34.63 6.85
C LEU A 442 6.22 34.10 5.43
N ASN A 443 5.69 32.91 5.14
CA ASN A 443 5.85 32.25 3.86
C ASN A 443 4.91 32.80 2.76
N GLU A 444 3.81 33.48 3.08
CA GLU A 444 2.91 34.13 2.10
C GLU A 444 3.19 35.63 1.88
N ASN A 445 3.76 36.34 2.86
CA ASN A 445 3.81 37.80 2.91
C ASN A 445 5.16 38.39 3.42
N GLY A 446 6.12 37.57 3.86
CA GLY A 446 7.47 38.00 4.24
C GLY A 446 7.64 38.52 5.68
N GLU A 447 8.92 38.71 6.08
CA GLU A 447 9.34 39.10 7.43
C GLU A 447 8.65 40.37 7.93
N GLU A 448 8.60 41.41 7.08
CA GLU A 448 8.14 42.75 7.48
C GLU A 448 6.68 42.74 7.94
N VAL A 449 5.80 42.05 7.21
CA VAL A 449 4.38 41.92 7.54
C VAL A 449 4.18 41.16 8.85
N VAL A 450 5.01 40.15 9.14
CA VAL A 450 4.99 39.45 10.43
C VAL A 450 5.40 40.38 11.57
N LEU A 451 6.45 41.19 11.38
CA LEU A 451 6.90 42.17 12.37
C LEU A 451 5.85 43.28 12.61
N GLU A 452 5.14 43.73 11.58
CA GLU A 452 4.02 44.68 11.73
C GLU A 452 2.84 44.07 12.50
N VAL A 453 2.41 42.86 12.13
CA VAL A 453 1.34 42.15 12.84
C VAL A 453 1.69 41.98 14.33
N LEU A 454 2.93 41.60 14.65
CA LEU A 454 3.38 41.45 16.04
C LEU A 454 3.43 42.77 16.81
N LYS A 455 3.85 43.88 16.17
CA LYS A 455 3.79 45.23 16.77
C LYS A 455 2.35 45.67 17.03
N ALA A 456 1.45 45.47 16.06
CA ALA A 456 0.02 45.78 16.17
C ALA A 456 -0.65 44.97 17.28
N MET A 457 -0.34 43.67 17.40
CA MET A 457 -0.80 42.82 18.52
C MET A 457 -0.35 43.35 19.88
N TYR A 458 0.92 43.76 20.01
CA TYR A 458 1.46 44.27 21.28
C TYR A 458 0.79 45.59 21.70
N ASN A 459 0.58 46.53 20.76
CA ASN A 459 0.05 47.87 21.03
C ASN A 459 -1.49 47.91 21.12
N GLY A 460 -2.20 47.08 20.33
CA GLY A 460 -3.65 47.16 20.16
C GLY A 460 -4.46 46.40 21.21
N LEU A 461 -3.90 45.36 21.82
CA LEU A 461 -4.61 44.52 22.79
C LEU A 461 -4.50 45.07 24.22
N LYS A 462 -5.45 45.93 24.59
CA LYS A 462 -5.55 46.54 25.93
C LYS A 462 -6.50 45.82 26.90
N ASN A 463 -7.25 44.82 26.41
CA ASN A 463 -8.29 44.09 27.14
C ASN A 463 -8.25 42.59 26.77
N GLU A 464 -8.91 41.75 27.57
CA GLU A 464 -9.01 40.31 27.29
C GLU A 464 -9.84 40.01 26.03
N ILE A 465 -9.36 39.05 25.24
CA ILE A 465 -9.88 38.74 23.90
C ILE A 465 -11.07 37.79 24.02
N LYS A 466 -12.26 38.25 23.63
CA LYS A 466 -13.49 37.43 23.55
C LYS A 466 -13.48 36.42 22.37
N THR A 467 -12.44 36.46 21.53
CA THR A 467 -12.27 35.68 20.30
C THR A 467 -10.82 35.16 20.21
N THR A 468 -10.45 34.45 19.13
CA THR A 468 -9.10 33.90 18.99
C THR A 468 -8.08 34.93 18.46
N LEU A 469 -6.81 34.80 18.86
CA LEU A 469 -5.71 35.58 18.27
C LEU A 469 -5.63 35.44 16.75
N VAL A 470 -5.99 34.28 16.19
CA VAL A 470 -5.98 34.06 14.73
C VAL A 470 -7.03 34.92 14.02
N GLN A 471 -8.21 35.10 14.62
CA GLN A 471 -9.23 36.04 14.12
C GLN A 471 -8.77 37.50 14.27
N TYR A 472 -8.12 37.85 15.39
CA TYR A 472 -7.57 39.19 15.60
C TYR A 472 -6.44 39.53 14.59
N ILE A 473 -5.54 38.58 14.34
CA ILE A 473 -4.50 38.67 13.30
C ILE A 473 -5.12 38.84 11.91
N ASN A 474 -6.18 38.11 11.57
CA ASN A 474 -6.89 38.30 10.31
C ASN A 474 -7.52 39.70 10.20
N GLY A 475 -7.98 40.28 11.31
CA GLY A 475 -8.43 41.68 11.37
C GLY A 475 -7.30 42.68 11.09
N ILE A 476 -6.13 42.50 11.73
CA ILE A 476 -4.94 43.32 11.44
C ILE A 476 -4.53 43.19 9.96
N LEU A 477 -4.46 41.97 9.42
CA LEU A 477 -4.11 41.73 8.02
C LEU A 477 -5.11 42.34 7.02
N LYS A 478 -6.40 42.45 7.39
CA LYS A 478 -7.40 43.15 6.57
C LYS A 478 -7.09 44.65 6.57
N ASN A 479 -6.91 45.26 7.74
CA ASN A 479 -6.60 46.68 7.87
C ASN A 479 -5.28 47.06 7.16
N LEU A 480 -4.25 46.20 7.21
CA LEU A 480 -2.99 46.39 6.46
C LEU A 480 -3.18 46.36 4.93
N LYS A 481 -4.20 45.66 4.42
CA LYS A 481 -4.55 45.67 2.98
C LYS A 481 -5.44 46.86 2.60
N ASP A 482 -6.36 47.24 3.48
CA ASP A 482 -7.31 48.33 3.23
C ASP A 482 -6.66 49.72 3.39
N ASN A 483 -5.50 49.83 4.05
CA ASN A 483 -4.70 51.04 4.28
C ASN A 483 -4.13 51.75 3.01
N LYS A 484 -4.66 51.49 1.81
CA LYS A 484 -4.48 52.38 0.65
C LYS A 484 -5.47 53.55 0.62
N THR A 485 -6.50 53.55 1.47
CA THR A 485 -7.43 54.69 1.65
C THR A 485 -7.87 54.84 3.11
N GLU A 486 -7.39 55.92 3.72
CA GLU A 486 -7.85 56.67 4.91
C GLU A 486 -8.64 56.00 6.06
N ASN A 487 -8.04 56.09 7.24
CA ASN A 487 -8.60 56.24 8.60
C ASN A 487 -10.12 56.21 8.82
N LEU A 488 -10.56 55.47 9.86
CA LEU A 488 -11.72 55.87 10.66
C LEU A 488 -11.56 55.52 12.15
N GLN A 489 -12.14 56.35 13.01
CA GLN A 489 -12.10 56.25 14.47
C GLN A 489 -13.21 55.33 15.00
N ILE A 490 -12.93 54.53 16.04
CA ILE A 490 -13.97 53.94 16.90
C ILE A 490 -13.55 54.08 18.38
N PHE A 491 -13.98 55.18 18.99
CA PHE A 491 -14.26 55.27 20.42
C PHE A 491 -15.66 55.86 20.59
N LYS A 492 -16.58 55.09 21.17
CA LYS A 492 -17.69 55.64 21.94
C LYS A 492 -17.89 54.78 23.18
N THR A 493 -17.75 55.42 24.33
CA THR A 493 -18.11 54.92 25.64
C THR A 493 -19.44 55.56 26.00
N GLU A 494 -20.35 54.82 26.65
CA GLU A 494 -21.42 55.40 27.46
C GLU A 494 -21.77 54.38 28.56
N GLU A 495 -22.09 54.86 29.76
CA GLU A 495 -22.30 54.07 30.97
C GLU A 495 -23.61 54.45 31.66
N SER A 496 -23.95 53.71 32.73
CA SER A 496 -24.88 54.09 33.82
C SER A 496 -26.40 53.85 33.56
N LYS A 497 -27.23 53.46 34.54
CA LYS A 497 -27.01 53.12 35.98
C LYS A 497 -28.25 52.42 36.60
N THR A 498 -28.06 51.67 37.72
CA THR A 498 -29.00 51.42 38.85
C THR A 498 -30.34 50.64 38.59
N THR A 499 -30.97 49.85 39.49
CA THR A 499 -30.73 49.44 40.91
C THR A 499 -31.66 48.27 41.38
N PHE A 500 -31.27 47.56 42.47
CA PHE A 500 -32.13 46.85 43.48
C PHE A 500 -33.03 45.65 43.01
N GLU A 501 -33.42 44.63 43.82
CA GLU A 501 -33.14 44.23 45.23
C GLU A 501 -33.15 42.68 45.42
N ASN A 502 -33.04 42.17 46.66
CA ASN A 502 -32.88 40.75 47.05
C ASN A 502 -34.20 39.99 47.34
N SER A 503 -34.19 38.65 47.23
CA SER A 503 -34.73 37.73 48.27
C SER A 503 -34.32 36.25 48.07
N LYS A 504 -34.65 35.37 49.03
CA LYS A 504 -33.96 34.10 49.34
C LYS A 504 -34.68 32.82 48.89
N LYS A 505 -33.90 31.72 48.89
CA LYS A 505 -34.22 30.29 49.20
C LYS A 505 -34.80 29.37 48.10
N GLU A 506 -34.15 28.20 48.00
CA GLU A 506 -34.67 26.82 48.23
C GLU A 506 -36.19 26.58 48.05
N SER A 507 -36.67 25.50 47.39
CA SER A 507 -35.97 24.31 46.84
C SER A 507 -36.82 23.53 45.81
N THR A 508 -36.15 22.67 45.03
CA THR A 508 -36.64 21.42 44.41
C THR A 508 -38.10 21.33 43.90
N ASN A 509 -38.26 21.21 42.59
CA ASN A 509 -39.16 20.18 42.04
C ASN A 509 -38.65 19.70 40.67
N ILE A 510 -38.45 18.39 40.51
CA ILE A 510 -37.91 17.79 39.27
C ILE A 510 -39.08 17.11 38.54
N LYS A 511 -39.71 17.84 37.62
CA LYS A 511 -40.73 17.33 36.68
C LYS A 511 -40.99 18.36 35.58
N GLU A 512 -40.14 18.38 34.54
CA GLU A 512 -40.43 18.87 33.16
C GLU A 512 -39.15 18.94 32.29
N THR A 513 -38.54 17.79 31.95
CA THR A 513 -37.56 17.73 30.84
C THR A 513 -37.48 16.33 30.18
N ILE A 514 -38.63 15.68 29.99
CA ILE A 514 -38.70 14.50 29.11
C ILE A 514 -38.79 15.00 27.67
N ASN A 515 -37.65 15.07 26.95
CA ASN A 515 -37.51 14.82 25.50
C ASN A 515 -36.13 15.23 24.92
N SER A 516 -35.03 14.63 25.39
CA SER A 516 -33.86 14.31 24.54
C SER A 516 -32.80 13.53 25.33
N PHE A 517 -32.65 12.22 25.06
CA PHE A 517 -31.47 11.46 25.48
C PHE A 517 -30.98 10.60 24.32
N GLU A 518 -29.69 10.73 24.00
CA GLU A 518 -29.06 9.93 22.94
C GLU A 518 -28.71 8.52 23.44
N LYS A 519 -28.46 7.61 22.48
CA LYS A 519 -28.24 6.18 22.70
C LYS A 519 -26.92 5.82 23.45
N SER A 520 -26.21 6.83 23.95
CA SER A 520 -25.07 6.69 24.86
C SER A 520 -25.47 6.51 26.32
N ASP A 521 -26.54 7.18 26.75
CA ASP A 521 -26.67 7.54 28.17
C ASP A 521 -27.32 6.46 29.04
N ILE A 522 -28.04 5.52 28.41
CA ILE A 522 -28.70 4.39 29.07
C ILE A 522 -27.67 3.45 29.74
N LEU A 523 -26.45 3.31 29.20
CA LEU A 523 -25.37 2.59 29.87
C LEU A 523 -24.92 3.30 31.15
N MET A 524 -24.83 4.63 31.13
CA MET A 524 -24.51 5.41 32.33
C MET A 524 -25.66 5.42 33.36
N ALA A 525 -26.88 5.07 32.97
CA ALA A 525 -27.96 4.77 33.91
C ALA A 525 -27.78 3.39 34.55
N PHE A 526 -27.54 2.34 33.74
CA PHE A 526 -27.31 0.98 34.24
C PHE A 526 -26.13 0.88 35.22
N GLU A 527 -25.01 1.58 34.96
CA GLU A 527 -23.86 1.58 35.87
C GLU A 527 -24.14 2.22 37.24
N LYS A 528 -25.13 3.14 37.33
CA LYS A 528 -25.53 3.85 38.56
C LYS A 528 -26.53 3.09 39.43
N LEU A 529 -27.17 2.05 38.91
CA LEU A 529 -28.09 1.19 39.66
C LEU A 529 -27.36 0.43 40.78
N SER A 530 -28.07 0.01 41.82
CA SER A 530 -27.51 -0.86 42.86
C SER A 530 -27.20 -2.26 42.29
N GLU A 531 -26.32 -3.00 42.95
CA GLU A 531 -25.94 -4.36 42.52
C GLU A 531 -27.12 -5.35 42.53
N LYS A 532 -28.17 -5.09 43.33
CA LYS A 532 -29.42 -5.88 43.30
C LYS A 532 -30.22 -5.59 42.02
N GLU A 533 -30.40 -4.32 41.69
CA GLU A 533 -31.13 -3.88 40.49
C GLU A 533 -30.40 -4.31 39.22
N LYS A 534 -29.07 -4.13 39.16
CA LYS A 534 -28.23 -4.64 38.06
C LYS A 534 -28.43 -6.13 37.83
N ALA A 535 -28.48 -6.93 38.90
CA ALA A 535 -28.71 -8.37 38.79
C ALA A 535 -30.12 -8.72 38.25
N THR A 536 -31.16 -7.97 38.61
CA THR A 536 -32.51 -8.17 38.03
C THR A 536 -32.55 -7.74 36.56
N PHE A 537 -32.04 -6.57 36.20
CA PHE A 537 -31.98 -6.11 34.80
C PHE A 537 -31.11 -7.01 33.91
N GLU A 538 -29.98 -7.52 34.41
CA GLU A 538 -29.15 -8.49 33.68
C GLU A 538 -29.90 -9.80 33.42
N ASN A 539 -30.63 -10.32 34.41
CA ASN A 539 -31.45 -11.53 34.22
C ASN A 539 -32.62 -11.32 33.25
N LEU A 540 -33.29 -10.15 33.28
CA LEU A 540 -34.32 -9.79 32.30
C LEU A 540 -33.74 -9.61 30.89
N ALA A 541 -32.52 -9.07 30.76
CA ALA A 541 -31.83 -8.99 29.47
C ALA A 541 -31.43 -10.38 28.95
N LEU A 542 -31.00 -11.30 29.82
CA LEU A 542 -30.75 -12.71 29.48
C LEU A 542 -32.04 -13.44 29.05
N GLU A 543 -33.16 -13.23 29.74
CA GLU A 543 -34.49 -13.73 29.34
C GLU A 543 -34.85 -13.27 27.92
N MET A 544 -34.76 -11.96 27.67
CA MET A 544 -35.17 -11.35 26.40
C MET A 544 -34.23 -11.72 25.26
N CYS A 545 -32.91 -11.70 25.49
CA CYS A 545 -31.91 -12.12 24.52
C CYS A 545 -32.10 -13.60 24.12
N SER A 546 -32.29 -14.48 25.10
CA SER A 546 -32.52 -15.91 24.85
C SER A 546 -33.79 -16.15 24.01
N LYS A 547 -34.91 -15.51 24.38
CA LYS A 547 -36.19 -15.63 23.65
C LYS A 547 -36.18 -15.00 22.24
N GLU A 548 -35.46 -13.90 22.03
CA GLU A 548 -35.39 -13.24 20.70
C GLU A 548 -34.36 -13.85 19.75
N THR A 549 -33.42 -14.68 20.22
CA THR A 549 -32.33 -15.23 19.39
C THR A 549 -32.28 -16.75 19.31
N ASP A 550 -33.14 -17.45 20.06
CA ASP A 550 -33.13 -18.92 20.23
C ASP A 550 -31.76 -19.46 20.75
N ILE A 551 -31.05 -18.63 21.51
CA ILE A 551 -29.78 -18.97 22.15
C ILE A 551 -30.03 -19.32 23.62
N ASP A 552 -29.59 -20.49 24.06
CA ASP A 552 -29.74 -20.91 25.45
C ASP A 552 -28.96 -20.01 26.44
N LYS A 553 -29.56 -19.78 27.61
CA LYS A 553 -29.00 -18.94 28.69
C LYS A 553 -27.65 -19.45 29.19
N SER A 554 -27.38 -20.75 29.20
CA SER A 554 -26.08 -21.28 29.66
C SER A 554 -24.94 -20.90 28.69
N PHE A 555 -25.23 -20.76 27.40
CA PHE A 555 -24.27 -20.27 26.41
C PHE A 555 -23.97 -18.77 26.59
N LEU A 556 -24.99 -17.95 26.83
CA LEU A 556 -24.82 -16.53 27.17
C LEU A 556 -24.01 -16.35 28.46
N LEU A 557 -24.31 -17.11 29.52
CA LEU A 557 -23.53 -17.11 30.76
C LEU A 557 -22.09 -17.64 30.56
N THR A 558 -21.87 -18.52 29.58
CA THR A 558 -20.53 -18.95 29.17
C THR A 558 -19.76 -17.84 28.45
N MET A 559 -20.44 -16.95 27.70
CA MET A 559 -19.81 -15.72 27.19
C MET A 559 -19.36 -14.80 28.32
N LYS A 560 -20.17 -14.62 29.39
CA LYS A 560 -19.78 -13.80 30.57
C LYS A 560 -18.43 -14.25 31.16
N ARG A 561 -18.20 -15.57 31.20
CA ARG A 561 -16.93 -16.17 31.69
C ARG A 561 -15.76 -16.03 30.70
N LYS A 562 -16.01 -16.12 29.39
CA LYS A 562 -14.96 -16.08 28.35
C LYS A 562 -14.58 -14.68 27.88
N SER A 563 -15.51 -13.73 27.86
CA SER A 563 -15.25 -12.32 27.55
C SER A 563 -16.41 -11.42 28.03
N LEU A 564 -16.17 -10.72 29.14
CA LEU A 564 -17.12 -9.76 29.70
C LEU A 564 -17.52 -8.67 28.68
N THR A 565 -16.58 -8.26 27.82
CA THR A 565 -16.82 -7.23 26.80
C THR A 565 -17.72 -7.73 25.66
N ILE A 566 -17.60 -8.98 25.23
CA ILE A 566 -18.52 -9.55 24.23
C ILE A 566 -19.90 -9.71 24.87
N TYR A 567 -19.95 -10.28 26.08
CA TYR A 567 -21.18 -10.49 26.84
C TYR A 567 -22.03 -9.21 26.99
N TRP A 568 -21.44 -8.13 27.50
CA TRP A 568 -22.17 -6.87 27.67
C TRP A 568 -22.55 -6.22 26.34
N ASN A 569 -21.76 -6.38 25.27
CA ASN A 569 -22.16 -5.90 23.94
C ASN A 569 -23.35 -6.69 23.36
N THR A 570 -23.45 -8.00 23.64
CA THR A 570 -24.60 -8.82 23.26
C THR A 570 -25.85 -8.45 24.06
N LEU A 571 -25.75 -8.22 25.37
CA LEU A 571 -26.90 -7.85 26.21
C LEU A 571 -27.30 -6.37 26.11
N LYS A 572 -26.40 -5.47 25.69
CA LYS A 572 -26.65 -4.02 25.53
C LYS A 572 -28.00 -3.67 24.87
N PRO A 573 -28.35 -4.15 23.67
CA PRO A 573 -29.63 -3.79 23.02
C PRO A 573 -30.87 -4.27 23.80
N TYR A 574 -30.75 -5.30 24.64
CA TYR A 574 -31.83 -5.80 25.48
C TYR A 574 -31.96 -4.98 26.77
N LEU A 575 -30.83 -4.59 27.39
CA LEU A 575 -30.81 -3.63 28.48
C LEU A 575 -31.38 -2.26 28.05
N GLU A 576 -31.05 -1.80 26.84
CA GLU A 576 -31.66 -0.60 26.24
C GLU A 576 -33.19 -0.73 26.13
N LYS A 577 -33.71 -1.85 25.62
CA LYS A 577 -35.16 -2.11 25.55
C LYS A 577 -35.83 -2.08 26.94
N ILE A 578 -35.26 -2.78 27.92
CA ILE A 578 -35.88 -2.94 29.24
C ILE A 578 -35.89 -1.62 30.02
N LEU A 579 -34.77 -0.89 30.02
CA LEU A 579 -34.67 0.40 30.73
C LEU A 579 -35.56 1.49 30.09
N ILE A 580 -35.82 1.43 28.78
CA ILE A 580 -36.82 2.28 28.12
C ILE A 580 -38.24 1.88 28.54
N ASN A 581 -38.54 0.58 28.63
CA ASN A 581 -39.88 0.11 28.97
C ASN A 581 -40.27 0.35 30.44
N GLU A 582 -39.33 0.33 31.40
CA GLU A 582 -39.60 0.70 32.80
C GLU A 582 -39.53 2.21 33.06
N SER A 583 -39.27 3.02 32.03
CA SER A 583 -39.31 4.50 32.09
C SER A 583 -40.65 5.12 31.63
N ASN A 584 -41.68 4.29 31.42
CA ASN A 584 -43.05 4.69 31.04
C ASN A 584 -44.08 4.15 32.05
#